data_AF-A0ABD0PMM1-F1
#
_entry.id   AF-A0ABD0PMM1-F1
#
_cell.length_a   1.000
_cell.length_b   1.000
_cell.length_c   1.000
_cell.angle_alpha   90.00
_cell.angle_beta   90.00
_cell.angle_gamma   90.00
#
_symmetry.space_group_name_H-M   'P 1'
#
loop_
_entity.id
_entity.type
_entity.pdbx_description
1 polymer ?
#
loop_
_entity_poly.entity_id
_entity_poly.type
_entity_poly.pdbx_seq_one_letter_code
_entity_poly.pdbx_strand_id
1 'polypeptide(L)'
;VSIMDEKNIPIRTYQVCNVMEPNQNNWLRTHWIRRGPAQRIYIEIKFTLRDCNSLPGVIGTCKETFNLYYLESDSDNERYAHENRFAKIDTVAADESFTQVDIGDRIMKLNTEVRDVGVLSRTGFYLAFQDVGACIALVSVHVFYKKCPLAVRNLAQFPDTVTGADTSSLVEVRGSCVNHSEEQEVPKIGWFPLGTACAILDTRNGMSNVR
;
A
#
# COMPACT_ATOMS: atom_id res chain seq x y z
N VAL A 1 17.89 -5.98 -10.95
CA VAL A 1 18.64 -5.21 -11.98
C VAL A 1 18.73 -3.76 -11.52
N SER A 2 19.74 -3.00 -11.96
CA SER A 2 19.79 -1.56 -11.67
C SER A 2 19.28 -0.78 -12.87
N ILE A 3 18.33 0.14 -12.65
CA ILE A 3 17.75 1.02 -13.67
C ILE A 3 17.95 2.46 -13.19
N MET A 4 18.00 3.44 -14.10
CA MET A 4 18.03 4.86 -13.75
C MET A 4 16.59 5.37 -13.64
N ASP A 5 16.26 6.04 -12.54
CA ASP A 5 14.97 6.73 -12.42
C ASP A 5 14.97 8.06 -13.23
N GLU A 6 13.83 8.77 -13.23
CA GLU A 6 13.67 10.07 -13.90
C GLU A 6 14.66 11.15 -13.41
N LYS A 7 15.26 10.96 -12.23
CA LYS A 7 16.23 11.87 -11.61
C LYS A 7 17.67 11.41 -11.80
N ASN A 8 17.90 10.41 -12.68
CA ASN A 8 19.20 9.78 -12.91
C ASN A 8 19.82 9.16 -11.65
N ILE A 9 18.99 8.68 -10.72
CA ILE A 9 19.44 7.95 -9.54
C ILE A 9 19.36 6.45 -9.86
N PRO A 10 20.44 5.68 -9.62
CA PRO A 10 20.40 4.23 -9.83
C PRO A 10 19.49 3.59 -8.78
N ILE A 11 18.41 2.97 -9.24
CA ILE A 11 17.45 2.22 -8.42
C ILE A 11 17.57 0.72 -8.70
N ARG A 12 17.40 -0.10 -7.66
CA ARG A 12 17.35 -1.55 -7.80
C ARG A 12 15.91 -1.99 -8.05
N THR A 13 15.70 -2.66 -9.16
CA THR A 13 14.40 -3.20 -9.59
C THR A 13 14.43 -4.72 -9.62
N TYR A 14 13.25 -5.32 -9.52
CA TYR A 14 13.05 -6.75 -9.71
C TYR A 14 12.30 -6.97 -11.02
N GLN A 15 12.82 -7.82 -11.89
CA GLN A 15 12.23 -8.07 -13.21
C GLN A 15 12.15 -9.56 -13.50
N VAL A 16 11.09 -9.97 -14.21
CA VAL A 16 10.89 -11.32 -14.74
C VAL A 16 10.18 -11.21 -16.09
N CYS A 17 10.57 -12.04 -17.05
CA CYS A 17 10.00 -12.03 -18.41
C CYS A 17 10.06 -13.44 -19.03
N ASN A 18 9.55 -14.42 -18.30
CA ASN A 18 9.54 -15.83 -18.72
C ASN A 18 8.29 -16.17 -19.56
N VAL A 19 7.99 -15.33 -20.55
CA VAL A 19 6.75 -15.37 -21.35
C VAL A 19 6.65 -16.57 -22.31
N MET A 20 7.78 -17.22 -22.61
CA MET A 20 7.86 -18.36 -23.52
C MET A 20 7.55 -19.70 -22.84
N GLU A 21 7.66 -19.76 -21.52
CA GLU A 21 7.52 -21.00 -20.77
C GLU A 21 6.09 -21.15 -20.25
N PRO A 22 5.45 -22.33 -20.41
CA PRO A 22 4.16 -22.59 -19.79
C PRO A 22 4.27 -22.78 -18.27
N ASN A 23 3.16 -22.59 -17.55
CA ASN A 23 3.03 -22.90 -16.12
C ASN A 23 4.06 -22.20 -15.20
N GLN A 24 4.33 -20.92 -15.46
CA GLN A 24 5.20 -20.12 -14.58
C GLN A 24 4.58 -19.94 -13.20
N ASN A 25 5.43 -19.96 -12.17
CA ASN A 25 5.06 -19.72 -10.77
C ASN A 25 6.24 -19.06 -10.04
N ASN A 26 6.56 -17.83 -10.42
CA ASN A 26 7.72 -17.11 -9.90
C ASN A 26 7.31 -16.26 -8.70
N TRP A 27 7.84 -16.57 -7.52
CA TRP A 27 7.54 -15.83 -6.29
C TRP A 27 8.67 -14.88 -5.90
N LEU A 28 8.31 -13.62 -5.66
CA LEU A 28 9.17 -12.63 -5.02
C LEU A 28 8.54 -12.20 -3.70
N ARG A 29 9.28 -12.33 -2.60
CA ARG A 29 8.80 -11.95 -1.27
C ARG A 29 9.63 -10.80 -0.70
N THR A 30 8.99 -9.90 0.02
CA THR A 30 9.67 -8.87 0.81
C THR A 30 10.34 -9.47 2.05
N HIS A 31 11.14 -8.64 2.73
CA HIS A 31 11.51 -8.88 4.11
C HIS A 31 10.28 -8.74 5.02
N TRP A 32 10.41 -9.17 6.27
CA TRP A 32 9.38 -8.96 7.29
C TRP A 32 9.19 -7.47 7.54
N ILE A 33 7.94 -7.00 7.47
CA ILE A 33 7.56 -5.61 7.69
C ILE A 33 6.83 -5.54 9.02
N ARG A 34 7.37 -4.72 9.93
CA ARG A 34 6.73 -4.46 11.22
C ARG A 34 5.46 -3.65 11.01
N ARG A 35 4.32 -4.12 11.55
CA ARG A 35 3.03 -3.44 11.43
C ARG A 35 2.96 -2.15 12.26
N GLY A 36 3.55 -2.17 13.45
CA GLY A 36 3.43 -1.07 14.40
C GLY A 36 1.96 -0.87 14.83
N PRO A 37 1.47 0.38 14.94
CA PRO A 37 0.10 0.65 15.36
C PRO A 37 -0.93 0.52 14.22
N ALA A 38 -0.50 0.26 12.99
CA ALA A 38 -1.36 0.21 11.81
C ALA A 38 -2.40 -0.90 11.91
N GLN A 39 -3.69 -0.58 11.74
CA GLN A 39 -4.76 -1.58 11.58
C GLN A 39 -5.07 -1.87 10.12
N ARG A 40 -4.72 -0.93 9.24
CA ARG A 40 -4.81 -1.06 7.78
C ARG A 40 -3.53 -0.51 7.18
N ILE A 41 -3.01 -1.22 6.19
CA ILE A 41 -1.86 -0.80 5.40
C ILE A 41 -2.29 -0.56 3.96
N TYR A 42 -1.56 0.33 3.30
CA TYR A 42 -1.67 0.64 1.89
C TYR A 42 -0.35 0.24 1.22
N ILE A 43 -0.46 -0.36 0.05
CA ILE A 43 0.63 -0.91 -0.74
C ILE A 43 0.56 -0.20 -2.09
N GLU A 44 1.44 0.77 -2.29
CA GLU A 44 1.65 1.43 -3.57
C GLU A 44 2.73 0.67 -4.35
N ILE A 45 2.39 0.23 -5.55
CA ILE A 45 3.25 -0.56 -6.42
C ILE A 45 3.46 0.25 -7.70
N LYS A 46 4.71 0.59 -7.98
CA LYS A 46 5.11 1.17 -9.26
C LYS A 46 5.80 0.12 -10.09
N PHE A 47 5.30 -0.11 -11.30
CA PHE A 47 5.81 -1.19 -12.16
C PHE A 47 5.65 -0.85 -13.64
N THR A 48 6.38 -1.59 -14.47
CA THR A 48 6.24 -1.55 -15.93
C THR A 48 5.80 -2.92 -16.41
N LEU A 49 4.94 -2.95 -17.42
CA LEU A 49 4.41 -4.17 -17.99
C LEU A 49 4.43 -4.09 -19.52
N ARG A 50 5.00 -5.12 -20.14
CA ARG A 50 5.08 -5.23 -21.60
C ARG A 50 3.84 -5.92 -22.15
N ASP A 51 3.24 -5.32 -23.19
CA ASP A 51 2.11 -5.91 -23.91
C ASP A 51 2.51 -7.24 -24.56
N CYS A 52 1.72 -8.29 -24.34
CA CYS A 52 1.94 -9.62 -24.93
C CYS A 52 1.86 -9.60 -26.47
N ASN A 53 1.07 -8.70 -27.06
CA ASN A 53 0.99 -8.55 -28.52
C ASN A 53 2.30 -8.02 -29.12
N SER A 54 3.15 -7.39 -28.32
CA SER A 54 4.47 -6.90 -28.74
C SER A 54 5.56 -7.99 -28.73
N LEU A 55 5.22 -9.22 -28.35
CA LEU A 55 6.14 -10.34 -28.22
C LEU A 55 5.81 -11.42 -29.27
N PRO A 56 6.77 -11.78 -30.14
CA PRO A 56 6.54 -12.80 -31.14
C PRO A 56 6.51 -14.20 -30.49
N GLY A 57 5.49 -15.00 -30.79
CA GLY A 57 5.45 -16.43 -30.44
C GLY A 57 4.97 -16.78 -29.03
N VAL A 58 4.36 -15.84 -28.27
CA VAL A 58 3.94 -16.05 -26.87
C VAL A 58 2.43 -16.21 -26.66
N ILE A 59 1.68 -16.51 -27.73
CA ILE A 59 0.22 -16.58 -27.71
C ILE A 59 -0.22 -17.74 -26.80
N GLY A 60 -0.92 -17.41 -25.70
CA GLY A 60 -1.50 -18.38 -24.76
C GLY A 60 -0.67 -18.60 -23.48
N THR A 61 0.63 -18.34 -23.51
CA THR A 61 1.53 -18.43 -22.34
C THR A 61 1.72 -17.09 -21.64
N CYS A 62 1.78 -15.99 -22.41
CA CYS A 62 1.99 -14.65 -21.87
C CYS A 62 0.76 -14.13 -21.10
N LYS A 63 1.03 -13.44 -19.99
CA LYS A 63 0.04 -12.77 -19.14
C LYS A 63 0.39 -11.30 -18.97
N GLU A 64 -0.63 -10.49 -18.71
CA GLU A 64 -0.51 -9.05 -18.49
C GLU A 64 -0.90 -8.67 -17.06
N THR A 65 -0.78 -9.64 -16.16
CA THR A 65 -1.13 -9.49 -14.75
C THR A 65 -0.16 -10.25 -13.87
N PHE A 66 -0.06 -9.81 -12.61
CA PHE A 66 0.63 -10.52 -11.54
C PHE A 66 -0.26 -10.52 -10.31
N ASN A 67 -0.03 -11.46 -9.38
CA ASN A 67 -0.82 -11.55 -8.17
C ASN A 67 -0.05 -10.94 -6.99
N LEU A 68 -0.78 -10.16 -6.17
CA LEU A 68 -0.28 -9.62 -4.91
C LEU A 68 -0.82 -10.44 -3.75
N TYR A 69 0.05 -10.77 -2.81
CA TYR A 69 -0.22 -11.62 -1.66
C TYR A 69 0.32 -10.99 -0.37
N TYR A 70 -0.25 -11.38 0.76
CA TYR A 70 0.28 -11.07 2.08
C TYR A 70 0.20 -12.26 3.04
N LEU A 71 1.05 -12.22 4.07
CA LEU A 71 1.07 -13.18 5.17
C LEU A 71 1.37 -12.43 6.47
N GLU A 72 0.43 -12.44 7.40
CA GLU A 72 0.68 -11.99 8.78
C GLU A 72 1.61 -12.98 9.50
N SER A 73 2.62 -12.47 10.22
CA SER A 73 3.54 -13.29 11.02
C SER A 73 4.08 -12.52 12.22
N ASP A 74 4.21 -13.19 13.36
CA ASP A 74 4.75 -12.59 14.60
C ASP A 74 6.28 -12.58 14.65
N SER A 75 6.93 -13.25 13.68
CA SER A 75 8.38 -13.50 13.66
C SER A 75 8.98 -13.25 12.28
N ASP A 76 10.18 -12.69 12.27
CA ASP A 76 11.01 -12.46 11.08
C ASP A 76 11.80 -13.71 10.65
N ASN A 77 11.75 -14.80 11.43
CA ASN A 77 12.53 -16.02 11.20
C ASN A 77 11.95 -16.97 10.16
N GLU A 78 10.93 -16.55 9.42
CA GLU A 78 10.28 -17.37 8.41
C GLU A 78 11.14 -17.40 7.14
N ARG A 79 12.25 -18.16 7.16
CA ARG A 79 13.18 -18.28 6.01
C ARG A 79 12.47 -18.79 4.76
N TYR A 80 11.52 -19.71 4.93
CA TYR A 80 10.74 -20.30 3.85
C TYR A 80 9.28 -20.38 4.28
N ALA A 81 8.50 -19.35 3.95
CA ALA A 81 7.05 -19.41 4.07
C ALA A 81 6.50 -20.16 2.85
N HIS A 82 5.79 -21.26 3.07
CA HIS A 82 5.11 -21.98 1.99
C HIS A 82 4.06 -21.09 1.32
N GLU A 83 3.98 -21.18 -0.01
CA GLU A 83 3.04 -20.43 -0.87
C GLU A 83 1.59 -20.51 -0.36
N ASN A 84 1.18 -21.69 0.14
CA ASN A 84 -0.18 -21.95 0.62
C ASN A 84 -0.60 -21.12 1.85
N ARG A 85 0.34 -20.49 2.55
CA ARG A 85 0.03 -19.64 3.72
C ARG A 85 -0.32 -18.21 3.32
N PHE A 86 0.07 -17.80 2.12
CA PHE A 86 -0.18 -16.45 1.65
C PHE A 86 -1.64 -16.28 1.24
N ALA A 87 -2.27 -15.24 1.78
CA ALA A 87 -3.59 -14.82 1.37
C ALA A 87 -3.47 -13.89 0.16
N LYS A 88 -4.26 -14.16 -0.89
CA LYS A 88 -4.30 -13.32 -2.09
C LYS A 88 -4.97 -11.99 -1.76
N ILE A 89 -4.30 -10.88 -2.06
CA ILE A 89 -4.89 -9.54 -1.98
C ILE A 89 -5.65 -9.28 -3.27
N ASP A 90 -4.96 -9.31 -4.41
CA ASP A 90 -5.56 -8.99 -5.69
C ASP A 90 -4.74 -9.54 -6.88
N THR A 91 -5.34 -9.52 -8.06
CA THR A 91 -4.67 -9.66 -9.35
C THR A 91 -4.43 -8.25 -9.91
N VAL A 92 -3.18 -7.83 -9.98
CA VAL A 92 -2.80 -6.49 -10.44
C VAL A 92 -2.57 -6.53 -11.95
N ALA A 93 -3.22 -5.61 -12.66
CA ALA A 93 -3.05 -5.36 -14.08
C ALA A 93 -2.45 -3.96 -14.29
N ALA A 94 -1.88 -3.72 -15.47
CA ALA A 94 -1.45 -2.38 -15.87
C ALA A 94 -2.62 -1.58 -16.46
N ASP A 95 -2.72 -0.31 -16.08
CA ASP A 95 -3.57 0.66 -16.79
C ASP A 95 -3.00 0.98 -18.18
N GLU A 96 -1.67 1.07 -18.26
CA GLU A 96 -0.94 1.32 -19.50
C GLU A 96 0.19 0.29 -19.70
N SER A 97 0.14 -0.45 -20.81
CA SER A 97 1.23 -1.33 -21.25
C SER A 97 2.11 -0.64 -22.30
N PHE A 98 3.40 -1.00 -22.32
CA PHE A 98 4.34 -0.51 -23.33
C PHE A 98 4.53 -1.55 -24.44
N THR A 99 4.69 -1.05 -25.65
CA THR A 99 4.80 -1.79 -26.91
C THR A 99 6.20 -1.67 -27.52
N GLN A 100 6.44 -2.35 -28.64
CA GLN A 100 7.73 -2.28 -29.35
C GLN A 100 8.05 -0.88 -29.89
N VAL A 101 7.01 -0.06 -30.14
CA VAL A 101 7.16 1.35 -30.55
C VAL A 101 7.69 2.19 -29.39
N ASP A 102 7.11 2.01 -28.20
CA ASP A 102 7.53 2.74 -26.99
C ASP A 102 8.99 2.43 -26.61
N ILE A 103 9.44 1.19 -26.84
CA ILE A 103 10.86 0.79 -26.65
C ILE A 103 11.78 1.54 -27.64
N GLY A 104 11.34 1.72 -28.89
CA GLY A 104 12.07 2.49 -29.91
C GLY A 104 12.24 3.96 -29.52
N ASP A 105 11.21 4.53 -28.89
CA ASP A 105 11.20 5.91 -28.40
C ASP A 105 11.83 6.07 -27.00
N ARG A 106 12.32 4.97 -26.40
CA ARG A 106 12.86 4.90 -25.02
C ARG A 106 11.87 5.35 -23.94
N ILE A 107 10.58 5.20 -24.20
CA ILE A 107 9.51 5.54 -23.28
C ILE A 107 9.13 4.28 -22.50
N MET A 108 9.34 4.31 -21.18
CA MET A 108 8.84 3.27 -20.28
C MET A 108 7.58 3.79 -19.59
N LYS A 109 6.45 3.09 -19.79
CA LYS A 109 5.19 3.44 -19.14
C LYS A 109 5.15 2.91 -17.71
N LEU A 110 5.21 3.82 -16.76
CA LEU A 110 5.19 3.52 -15.34
C LEU A 110 3.76 3.49 -14.82
N ASN A 111 3.30 2.31 -14.40
CA ASN A 111 2.00 2.11 -13.77
C ASN A 111 2.13 2.32 -12.27
N THR A 112 1.09 2.87 -11.64
CA THR A 112 1.02 3.02 -10.18
C THR A 112 -0.30 2.45 -9.68
N GLU A 113 -0.22 1.36 -8.93
CA GLU A 113 -1.38 0.69 -8.36
C GLU A 113 -1.35 0.77 -6.83
N VAL A 114 -2.48 1.09 -6.22
CA VAL A 114 -2.61 1.12 -4.76
C VAL A 114 -3.62 0.07 -4.32
N ARG A 115 -3.21 -0.79 -3.38
CA ARG A 115 -4.09 -1.76 -2.72
C ARG A 115 -3.98 -1.63 -1.22
N ASP A 116 -5.02 -2.02 -0.51
CA ASP A 116 -5.07 -1.94 0.94
C ASP A 116 -5.57 -3.23 1.58
N VAL A 117 -5.05 -3.52 2.76
CA VAL A 117 -5.36 -4.73 3.52
C VAL A 117 -5.42 -4.42 5.00
N GLY A 118 -6.40 -5.01 5.69
CA GLY A 118 -6.49 -4.98 7.14
C GLY A 118 -5.44 -5.91 7.74
N VAL A 119 -4.65 -5.42 8.69
CA VAL A 119 -3.63 -6.19 9.40
C VAL A 119 -3.93 -6.08 10.88
N LEU A 120 -4.56 -7.10 11.44
CA LEU A 120 -5.22 -7.00 12.76
C LEU A 120 -4.65 -7.97 13.79
N SER A 121 -4.02 -9.06 13.35
CA SER A 121 -3.82 -10.23 14.20
C SER A 121 -2.38 -10.37 14.69
N ARG A 122 -1.38 -9.93 13.93
CA ARG A 122 0.04 -10.19 14.25
C ARG A 122 0.91 -8.94 14.32
N THR A 123 2.14 -9.11 14.80
CA THR A 123 3.10 -8.01 15.01
C THR A 123 3.71 -7.47 13.70
N GLY A 124 3.65 -8.24 12.62
CA GLY A 124 4.10 -7.84 11.29
C GLY A 124 3.58 -8.75 10.19
N PHE A 125 4.10 -8.55 8.99
CA PHE A 125 3.65 -9.26 7.79
C PHE A 125 4.72 -9.31 6.71
N TYR A 126 4.52 -10.18 5.73
CA TYR A 126 5.27 -10.25 4.48
C TYR A 126 4.35 -9.88 3.33
N LEU A 127 4.90 -9.25 2.30
CA LEU A 127 4.26 -9.13 0.99
C LEU A 127 4.93 -10.09 0.02
N ALA A 128 4.14 -10.64 -0.89
CA ALA A 128 4.64 -11.48 -1.96
C ALA A 128 3.98 -11.13 -3.29
N PHE A 129 4.75 -11.28 -4.36
CA PHE A 129 4.39 -11.03 -5.73
C PHE A 129 4.57 -12.34 -6.48
N GLN A 130 3.52 -12.80 -7.14
CA GLN A 130 3.54 -14.02 -7.93
C GLN A 130 3.35 -13.66 -9.40
N ASP A 131 4.34 -14.02 -10.20
CA ASP A 131 4.28 -13.98 -11.65
C ASP A 131 3.89 -15.35 -12.20
N VAL A 132 2.95 -15.34 -13.14
CA VAL A 132 2.38 -16.52 -13.81
C VAL A 132 2.62 -16.53 -15.32
N GLY A 133 3.57 -15.71 -15.81
CA GLY A 133 3.97 -15.64 -17.21
C GLY A 133 3.93 -14.24 -17.83
N ALA A 134 4.10 -13.20 -17.02
CA ALA A 134 4.15 -11.82 -17.45
C ALA A 134 5.59 -11.33 -17.71
N CYS A 135 5.70 -10.25 -18.46
CA CYS A 135 6.94 -9.50 -18.62
C CYS A 135 6.84 -8.20 -17.83
N ILE A 136 7.28 -8.26 -16.57
CA ILE A 136 7.10 -7.21 -15.57
C ILE A 136 8.43 -6.79 -14.96
N ALA A 137 8.56 -5.49 -14.70
CA ALA A 137 9.58 -4.96 -13.80
C ALA A 137 8.94 -4.14 -12.68
N LEU A 138 9.14 -4.57 -11.44
CA LEU A 138 8.78 -3.86 -10.22
C LEU A 138 9.83 -2.78 -9.95
N VAL A 139 9.39 -1.53 -10.00
CA VAL A 139 10.21 -0.32 -9.85
C VAL A 139 10.25 0.13 -8.39
N SER A 140 9.08 0.19 -7.74
CA SER A 140 8.98 0.59 -6.34
C SER A 140 7.82 -0.12 -5.66
N VAL A 141 8.02 -0.48 -4.39
CA VAL A 141 6.97 -0.96 -3.50
C VAL A 141 7.03 -0.09 -2.26
N HIS A 142 6.00 0.71 -2.03
CA HIS A 142 5.90 1.61 -0.91
C HIS A 142 4.73 1.21 -0.03
N VAL A 143 5.04 0.80 1.21
CA VAL A 143 4.05 0.36 2.19
C VAL A 143 3.90 1.44 3.24
N PHE A 144 2.67 1.89 3.47
CA PHE A 144 2.37 2.95 4.43
C PHE A 144 1.04 2.70 5.13
N TYR A 145 0.81 3.39 6.24
CA TYR A 145 -0.48 3.43 6.91
C TYR A 145 -0.89 4.88 7.10
N LYS A 146 -2.20 5.13 7.25
CA LYS A 146 -2.72 6.48 7.45
C LYS A 146 -2.91 6.75 8.93
N LYS A 147 -2.55 7.97 9.32
CA LYS A 147 -2.84 8.52 10.65
C LYS A 147 -3.39 9.92 10.49
N CYS A 148 -4.30 10.29 11.38
CA CYS A 148 -4.73 11.66 11.52
C CYS A 148 -3.76 12.35 12.48
N PRO A 149 -3.11 13.45 12.04
CA PRO A 149 -2.13 14.14 12.85
C PRO A 149 -2.80 14.84 14.04
N LEU A 150 -1.99 15.14 15.04
CA LEU A 150 -2.36 15.93 16.20
C LEU A 150 -3.02 17.24 15.74
N ALA A 151 -4.22 17.48 16.22
CA ALA A 151 -5.02 18.63 15.84
C ALA A 151 -5.54 19.33 17.09
N VAL A 152 -5.57 20.66 17.06
CA VAL A 152 -6.27 21.46 18.07
C VAL A 152 -7.53 22.05 17.41
N ARG A 153 -8.70 21.79 18.01
CA ARG A 153 -10.00 22.28 17.55
C ARG A 153 -10.85 22.64 18.76
N ASN A 154 -11.49 23.81 18.72
CA ASN A 154 -12.38 24.28 19.78
C ASN A 154 -11.77 24.19 21.18
N LEU A 155 -10.50 24.61 21.36
CA LEU A 155 -9.75 24.50 22.63
C LEU A 155 -9.49 23.07 23.14
N ALA A 156 -9.75 22.05 22.33
CA ALA A 156 -9.39 20.66 22.61
C ALA A 156 -8.23 20.21 21.71
N GLN A 157 -7.24 19.56 22.30
CA GLN A 157 -6.15 18.87 21.64
C GLN A 157 -6.50 17.40 21.42
N PHE A 158 -6.39 16.94 20.18
CA PHE A 158 -6.62 15.55 19.78
C PHE A 158 -5.29 14.93 19.36
N PRO A 159 -4.89 13.78 19.94
CA PRO A 159 -3.61 13.15 19.65
C PRO A 159 -3.56 12.52 18.25
N ASP A 160 -2.35 12.20 17.79
CA ASP A 160 -2.12 11.38 16.61
C ASP A 160 -2.93 10.08 16.72
N THR A 161 -3.84 9.85 15.77
CA THR A 161 -4.75 8.70 15.80
C THR A 161 -4.61 7.89 14.52
N VAL A 162 -4.38 6.58 14.63
CA VAL A 162 -4.33 5.67 13.48
C VAL A 162 -5.74 5.38 12.99
N THR A 163 -5.93 5.34 11.67
CA THR A 163 -7.22 5.01 11.06
C THR A 163 -7.64 3.58 11.40
N GLY A 164 -8.94 3.35 11.49
CA GLY A 164 -9.46 2.04 11.86
C GLY A 164 -9.24 0.95 10.80
N ALA A 165 -9.71 -0.24 11.13
CA ALA A 165 -9.55 -1.45 10.32
C ALA A 165 -10.20 -1.37 8.94
N ASP A 166 -11.26 -0.57 8.74
CA ASP A 166 -12.01 -0.46 7.48
C ASP A 166 -11.87 0.91 6.82
N THR A 167 -11.99 0.97 5.50
CA THR A 167 -11.92 2.22 4.72
C THR A 167 -13.06 3.19 5.00
N SER A 168 -14.14 2.71 5.61
CA SER A 168 -15.27 3.51 6.10
C SER A 168 -15.34 3.60 7.63
N SER A 169 -14.35 3.04 8.35
CA SER A 169 -14.39 3.02 9.81
C SER A 169 -14.22 4.42 10.40
N LEU A 170 -15.10 4.75 11.33
CA LEU A 170 -15.03 5.97 12.12
C LEU A 170 -14.32 5.68 13.43
N VAL A 171 -13.20 6.37 13.67
CA VAL A 171 -12.51 6.32 14.97
C VAL A 171 -12.90 7.56 15.76
N GLU A 172 -13.72 7.37 16.79
CA GLU A 172 -14.05 8.43 17.74
C GLU A 172 -12.87 8.64 18.70
N VAL A 173 -12.40 9.87 18.81
CA VAL A 173 -11.28 10.25 19.69
C VAL A 173 -11.72 11.34 20.64
N ARG A 174 -11.45 11.10 21.93
CA ARG A 174 -11.63 12.11 22.98
C ARG A 174 -10.44 13.08 22.96
N GLY A 175 -10.74 14.37 22.92
CA GLY A 175 -9.75 15.43 23.05
C GLY A 175 -9.39 15.71 24.52
N SER A 176 -8.28 16.39 24.74
CA SER A 176 -7.90 16.94 26.05
C SER A 176 -7.90 18.47 25.98
N CYS A 177 -8.38 19.13 27.04
CA CYS A 177 -8.39 20.59 27.09
C CYS A 177 -6.97 21.16 26.98
N VAL A 178 -6.81 22.25 26.23
CA VAL A 178 -5.55 23.01 26.22
C VAL A 178 -5.36 23.76 27.54
N ASN A 179 -4.14 24.23 27.84
CA ASN A 179 -3.89 25.00 29.06
C ASN A 179 -4.86 26.19 29.20
N HIS A 180 -5.35 26.41 30.43
CA HIS A 180 -6.32 27.46 30.78
C HIS A 180 -7.70 27.33 30.10
N SER A 181 -8.11 26.11 29.77
CA SER A 181 -9.47 25.82 29.29
C SER A 181 -10.14 24.74 30.15
N GLU A 182 -11.47 24.78 30.21
CA GLU A 182 -12.29 23.86 30.99
C GLU A 182 -13.31 23.16 30.09
N GLU A 183 -13.50 21.85 30.34
CA GLU A 183 -14.42 20.97 29.63
C GLU A 183 -15.86 21.28 30.08
N GLN A 184 -16.68 21.96 29.26
CA GLN A 184 -18.13 22.01 29.52
C GLN A 184 -18.83 20.74 29.01
N GLU A 185 -18.44 20.27 27.83
CA GLU A 185 -18.85 18.98 27.25
C GLU A 185 -17.63 18.20 26.77
N VAL A 186 -17.74 16.87 26.75
CA VAL A 186 -16.63 15.98 26.38
C VAL A 186 -16.24 16.20 24.92
N PRO A 187 -15.02 16.72 24.62
CA PRO A 187 -14.61 16.97 23.26
C PRO A 187 -14.42 15.66 22.53
N LYS A 188 -15.18 15.47 21.45
CA LYS A 188 -15.07 14.29 20.59
C LYS A 188 -14.83 14.73 19.16
N ILE A 189 -14.07 13.91 18.44
CA ILE A 189 -13.86 14.07 17.01
C ILE A 189 -13.95 12.71 16.34
N GLY A 190 -14.67 12.65 15.23
CA GLY A 190 -14.71 11.48 14.37
C GLY A 190 -13.66 11.56 13.27
N TRP A 191 -12.75 10.59 13.20
CA TRP A 191 -11.79 10.44 12.12
C TRP A 191 -12.23 9.42 11.08
N PHE A 192 -12.27 9.84 9.81
CA PHE A 192 -12.52 8.97 8.67
C PHE A 192 -11.31 8.87 7.73
N PRO A 193 -11.02 7.68 7.18
CA PRO A 193 -10.02 7.51 6.11
C PRO A 193 -10.61 7.87 4.73
N LEU A 194 -10.96 9.15 4.49
CA LEU A 194 -11.40 9.62 3.17
C LEU A 194 -10.19 9.98 2.29
N GLY A 195 -9.70 9.03 1.50
CA GLY A 195 -8.63 9.30 0.53
C GLY A 195 -7.32 9.75 1.20
N THR A 196 -6.70 10.83 0.70
CA THR A 196 -5.47 11.44 1.28
C THR A 196 -5.73 12.37 2.46
N ALA A 197 -6.99 12.55 2.89
CA ALA A 197 -7.35 13.48 3.96
C ALA A 197 -8.16 12.80 5.08
N CYS A 198 -7.84 13.11 6.34
CA CYS A 198 -8.73 12.79 7.45
C CYS A 198 -9.85 13.82 7.51
N ALA A 199 -11.10 13.40 7.37
CA ALA A 199 -12.25 14.26 7.58
C ALA A 199 -12.69 14.25 9.05
N ILE A 200 -13.10 15.43 9.53
CA ILE A 200 -13.62 15.64 10.88
C ILE A 200 -15.15 15.55 10.77
N LEU A 201 -15.74 14.52 11.37
CA LEU A 201 -17.18 14.40 11.47
C LEU A 201 -17.63 14.61 12.92
N ASP A 202 -18.44 15.66 13.10
CA ASP A 202 -19.07 16.13 14.34
C ASP A 202 -18.12 16.80 15.36
N THR A 203 -18.39 18.07 15.67
CA THR A 203 -17.82 18.80 16.81
C THR A 203 -18.98 19.33 17.65
N ARG A 204 -19.52 18.51 18.54
CA ARG A 204 -20.37 19.01 19.64
C ARG A 204 -19.47 19.42 20.79
N ASN A 205 -18.87 20.61 20.72
CA ASN A 205 -18.01 21.10 21.80
C ASN A 205 -18.46 22.49 22.25
N GLY A 206 -19.02 22.59 23.46
CA GLY A 206 -18.96 23.79 24.27
C GLY A 206 -17.65 23.79 25.07
N MET A 207 -16.78 24.76 24.84
CA MET A 207 -15.60 25.01 25.68
C MET A 207 -15.48 26.50 25.96
N SER A 208 -15.01 26.85 27.17
CA SER A 208 -14.81 28.23 27.60
C SER A 208 -13.40 28.43 28.16
N ASN A 209 -12.85 29.62 27.93
CA ASN A 209 -11.59 30.03 28.56
C ASN A 209 -11.77 30.19 30.07
N VAL A 210 -10.80 29.72 30.84
CA VAL A 210 -10.70 30.00 32.28
C VAL A 210 -9.89 31.29 32.43
N ARG A 211 -10.43 32.26 33.17
CA ARG A 211 -9.77 33.54 33.45
C ARG A 211 -8.57 33.38 34.38
#